data_AF-A0AAD5EWR0-F1
#
_entry.id   AF-A0AAD5EWR0-F1
#
_cell.length_a   1.000
_cell.length_b   1.000
_cell.length_c   1.000
_cell.angle_alpha   90.00
_cell.angle_beta   90.00
_cell.angle_gamma   90.00
#
_symmetry.space_group_name_H-M   'P 1'
#
loop_
_entity.id
_entity.type
_entity.pdbx_description
1 polymer ?
#
loop_
_entity_poly.entity_id
_entity_poly.type
_entity_poly.pdbx_seq_one_letter_code
_entity_poly.pdbx_strand_id
1 'polypeptide(L)'
;MAATKGMMDEEHGDPQTPPQNADHKTSLRGRVRKFKVAIACLPKDEIGSSSAAAVPKDMLFTFSSVRVGLLVGIGAGIPDYEGDGVHDIRLGDLIISSDKENGCSHVRLDPV
;
A
#
# COMPACT_ATOMS: atom_id res chain seq x y z
N MET A 1 -11.07 1.62 1.70
CA MET A 1 -10.95 3.10 1.59
C MET A 1 -11.39 3.87 2.84
N ALA A 2 -12.27 3.36 3.72
CA ALA A 2 -12.77 4.14 4.87
C ALA A 2 -11.67 4.58 5.86
N ALA A 3 -10.80 3.66 6.29
CA ALA A 3 -9.69 3.99 7.19
C ALA A 3 -8.76 5.06 6.59
N THR A 4 -8.44 4.91 5.30
CA THR A 4 -7.66 5.88 4.54
C THR A 4 -8.29 7.27 4.56
N LYS A 5 -9.59 7.38 4.28
CA LYS A 5 -10.32 8.66 4.33
C LYS A 5 -10.27 9.28 5.73
N GLY A 6 -10.39 8.47 6.79
CA GLY A 6 -10.31 8.94 8.17
C GLY A 6 -8.92 9.43 8.60
N MET A 7 -7.85 9.01 7.91
CA MET A 7 -6.48 9.44 8.19
C MET A 7 -6.05 10.69 7.43
N MET A 8 -6.87 11.19 6.50
CA MET A 8 -6.55 12.35 5.66
C MET A 8 -7.07 13.64 6.28
N ASP A 9 -6.25 14.69 6.22
CA ASP A 9 -6.65 16.01 6.71
C ASP A 9 -7.64 16.66 5.73
N GLU A 10 -7.42 16.47 4.43
CA GLU A 10 -8.20 17.08 3.34
C GLU A 10 -8.31 16.12 2.15
N GLU A 11 -9.48 16.08 1.51
CA GLU A 11 -9.73 15.38 0.25
C GLU A 11 -9.65 16.39 -0.91
N HIS A 12 -8.83 16.09 -1.92
CA HIS A 12 -8.74 16.87 -3.15
C HIS A 12 -9.69 16.30 -4.19
N GLY A 13 -10.35 17.16 -4.97
CA GLY A 13 -11.16 16.75 -6.13
C GLY A 13 -10.35 16.08 -7.24
N ASP A 14 -11.00 15.77 -8.35
CA ASP A 14 -10.44 14.91 -9.40
C ASP A 14 -9.22 15.48 -10.14
N PRO A 15 -8.34 14.61 -10.67
CA PRO A 15 -7.33 15.04 -11.64
C PRO A 15 -8.02 15.62 -12.88
N GLN A 16 -7.39 16.63 -13.50
CA GLN A 16 -7.84 17.15 -14.80
C GLN A 16 -7.78 16.09 -15.91
N THR A 17 -6.99 15.03 -15.71
CA THR A 17 -6.84 13.88 -16.61
C THR A 17 -6.99 12.60 -15.78
N PRO A 18 -8.21 12.07 -15.61
CA PRO A 18 -8.40 10.74 -15.04
C PRO A 18 -7.87 9.68 -16.02
N PRO A 19 -7.21 8.60 -15.55
CA PRO A 19 -6.95 7.43 -16.38
C PRO A 19 -8.26 6.91 -16.98
N GLN A 20 -8.24 6.45 -18.24
CA GLN A 20 -9.45 6.03 -18.98
C GLN A 20 -10.29 4.95 -18.27
N ASN A 21 -9.70 4.23 -17.30
CA ASN A 21 -10.33 3.15 -16.54
C ASN A 21 -10.29 3.38 -15.02
N ALA A 22 -10.02 4.61 -14.55
CA ALA A 22 -10.05 4.90 -13.12
C ALA A 22 -11.51 4.99 -12.66
N ASP A 23 -12.02 3.90 -12.10
CA ASP A 23 -13.22 3.97 -11.28
C ASP A 23 -12.96 4.99 -10.15
N HIS A 24 -13.71 6.09 -10.15
CA HIS A 24 -13.69 7.10 -9.08
C HIS A 24 -13.78 6.54 -7.66
N LYS A 25 -14.31 5.32 -7.52
CA LYS A 25 -14.50 4.65 -6.22
C LYS A 25 -13.25 3.93 -5.71
N THR A 26 -12.23 3.74 -6.54
CA THR A 26 -11.01 2.99 -6.20
C THR A 26 -9.79 3.88 -6.03
N SER A 27 -9.91 5.19 -6.18
CA SER A 27 -8.81 6.14 -5.98
C SER A 27 -9.23 7.34 -5.12
N LEU A 28 -8.30 7.85 -4.32
CA LEU A 28 -8.47 8.97 -3.41
C LEU A 28 -7.25 9.88 -3.50
N ARG A 29 -7.45 11.19 -3.39
CA ARG A 29 -6.38 12.17 -3.39
C ARG A 29 -6.61 13.18 -2.28
N GLY A 30 -5.55 13.69 -1.69
CA GLY A 30 -5.70 14.61 -0.58
C GLY A 30 -4.38 15.00 0.06
N ARG A 31 -4.47 15.34 1.34
CA ARG A 31 -3.34 15.83 2.12
C ARG A 31 -3.28 15.10 3.47
N VAL A 32 -2.07 14.67 3.83
CA VAL A 32 -1.74 14.23 5.18
C VAL A 32 -0.60 15.12 5.67
N ARG A 33 -0.85 15.95 6.66
CA ARG A 33 0.07 17.00 7.12
C ARG A 33 0.56 17.84 5.94
N LYS A 34 1.86 18.01 5.75
CA LYS A 34 2.40 18.80 4.63
C LYS A 34 2.55 18.05 3.31
N PHE A 35 2.11 16.79 3.24
CA PHE A 35 2.34 15.92 2.09
C PHE A 35 1.07 15.74 1.27
N LYS A 36 1.19 15.92 -0.05
CA LYS A 36 0.15 15.54 -1.00
C LYS A 36 0.19 14.03 -1.19
N VAL A 37 -0.93 13.36 -0.96
CA VAL A 37 -1.04 11.91 -1.09
C VAL A 37 -2.08 11.59 -2.16
N ALA A 38 -1.77 10.59 -2.97
CA ALA A 38 -2.72 9.90 -3.81
C ALA A 38 -2.71 8.44 -3.39
N ILE A 39 -3.87 7.80 -3.37
CA ILE A 39 -4.06 6.44 -2.88
C ILE A 39 -4.99 5.73 -3.85
N ALA A 40 -4.57 4.57 -4.32
CA ALA A 40 -5.37 3.74 -5.20
C ALA A 40 -5.52 2.34 -4.60
N CYS A 41 -6.68 1.75 -4.81
CA CYS A 41 -7.03 0.39 -4.46
C CYS A 41 -7.26 -0.39 -5.74
N LEU A 42 -6.92 -1.68 -5.74
CA LEU A 42 -7.25 -2.54 -6.86
C LEU A 42 -8.77 -2.61 -7.04
N PRO A 43 -9.27 -2.66 -8.28
CA PRO A 43 -10.67 -2.94 -8.54
C PRO A 43 -11.09 -4.22 -7.82
N LYS A 44 -12.31 -4.23 -7.26
CA LYS A 44 -12.80 -5.31 -6.38
C LYS A 44 -12.75 -6.70 -7.06
N ASP A 45 -12.84 -6.74 -8.38
CA ASP A 45 -12.91 -7.96 -9.17
C ASP A 45 -11.57 -8.33 -9.84
N GLU A 46 -10.50 -7.57 -9.56
CA GLU A 46 -9.15 -7.88 -10.04
C GLU A 46 -8.27 -8.39 -8.90
N ILE A 47 -7.76 -9.62 -9.05
CA ILE A 47 -6.83 -10.24 -8.10
C ILE A 47 -5.56 -10.64 -8.86
N GLY A 48 -4.41 -10.39 -8.24
CA GLY A 48 -3.12 -10.92 -8.71
C GLY A 48 -2.06 -9.84 -8.97
N SER A 49 -0.82 -10.29 -9.08
CA SER A 49 0.36 -9.43 -9.17
C SER A 49 0.36 -8.51 -10.40
N SER A 50 -0.24 -8.95 -11.51
CA SER A 50 -0.31 -8.16 -12.75
C SER A 50 -1.19 -6.91 -12.57
N SER A 51 -2.40 -7.09 -12.04
CA SER A 51 -3.30 -5.98 -11.68
C SER A 51 -2.68 -5.09 -10.61
N ALA A 52 -2.11 -5.71 -9.56
CA ALA A 52 -1.39 -4.99 -8.50
C ALA A 52 -0.23 -4.14 -9.00
N ALA A 53 0.42 -4.55 -10.10
CA ALA A 53 1.50 -3.81 -10.73
C ALA A 53 1.01 -2.76 -11.74
N ALA A 54 -0.20 -2.89 -12.29
CA ALA A 54 -0.78 -1.93 -13.23
C ALA A 54 -1.17 -0.63 -12.52
N VAL A 55 -1.83 -0.71 -11.36
CA VAL A 55 -2.30 0.47 -10.62
C VAL A 55 -1.17 1.45 -10.26
N PRO A 56 -0.02 1.03 -9.69
CA PRO A 56 1.09 1.93 -9.43
C PRO A 56 1.69 2.54 -10.70
N LYS A 57 1.72 1.79 -11.82
CA LYS A 57 2.23 2.32 -13.10
C LYS A 57 1.35 3.46 -13.60
N ASP A 58 0.03 3.27 -13.59
CA ASP A 58 -0.92 4.30 -14.00
C ASP A 58 -0.86 5.52 -13.08
N MET A 59 -0.64 5.28 -11.78
CA MET A 59 -0.50 6.33 -10.79
C MET A 59 0.78 7.16 -10.98
N LEU A 60 1.92 6.52 -11.25
CA LEU A 60 3.17 7.22 -11.55
C LEU A 60 3.07 8.03 -12.85
N PHE A 61 2.35 7.50 -13.85
CA PHE A 61 2.07 8.23 -15.08
C PHE A 61 1.19 9.45 -14.85
N THR A 62 0.11 9.30 -14.08
CA THR A 62 -0.85 10.38 -13.77
C THR A 62 -0.25 11.46 -12.85
N PHE A 63 0.61 11.05 -11.91
CA PHE A 63 1.19 11.92 -10.89
C PHE A 63 2.71 11.96 -11.01
N SER A 64 3.19 12.72 -11.99
CA SER A 64 4.63 12.90 -12.25
C SER A 64 5.43 13.50 -11.07
N SER A 65 4.75 14.06 -10.06
CA SER A 65 5.37 14.58 -8.83
C SER A 65 5.54 13.54 -7.70
N VAL A 66 5.11 12.29 -7.90
CA VAL A 66 5.31 11.23 -6.91
C VAL A 66 6.79 10.90 -6.80
N ARG A 67 7.32 10.96 -5.57
CA ARG A 67 8.74 10.64 -5.28
C ARG A 67 8.92 9.37 -4.47
N VAL A 68 7.87 8.93 -3.78
CA VAL A 68 7.88 7.78 -2.88
C VAL A 68 6.57 7.03 -3.09
N GLY A 69 6.65 5.71 -3.21
CA GLY A 69 5.50 4.81 -3.29
C GLY A 69 5.53 3.79 -2.15
N LEU A 70 4.37 3.49 -1.59
CA LEU A 70 4.17 2.41 -0.61
C LEU A 70 3.09 1.47 -1.13
N LEU A 71 3.42 0.19 -1.25
CA LEU A 71 2.45 -0.85 -1.56
C LEU A 71 2.02 -1.52 -0.25
N VAL A 72 0.72 -1.51 0.04
CA VAL A 72 0.14 -2.16 1.21
C VAL A 72 -0.76 -3.28 0.72
N GLY A 73 -0.50 -4.50 1.20
CA GLY A 73 -1.28 -5.68 0.85
C GLY A 73 -1.27 -6.67 2.00
N ILE A 74 -2.16 -7.65 1.92
CA ILE A 74 -2.14 -8.82 2.78
C ILE A 74 -1.22 -9.87 2.16
N GLY A 75 -0.48 -10.59 3.00
CA GLY A 75 0.37 -11.69 2.60
C GLY A 75 0.24 -12.85 3.58
N ALA A 76 0.78 -14.01 3.18
CA ALA A 76 0.96 -15.15 4.08
C ALA A 76 2.45 -15.23 4.47
N GLY A 77 2.72 -15.53 5.74
CA GLY A 77 4.07 -15.78 6.26
C GLY A 77 4.28 -17.27 6.53
N ILE A 78 5.49 -17.76 6.28
CA ILE A 78 5.93 -19.08 6.71
C ILE A 78 6.90 -18.85 7.87
N PRO A 79 6.52 -19.13 9.12
CA PRO A 79 7.40 -18.98 10.27
C PRO A 79 8.56 -19.97 10.18
N ASP A 80 9.75 -19.52 10.57
CA ASP A 80 10.92 -20.37 10.71
C ASP A 80 11.06 -20.78 12.18
N TYR A 81 11.02 -22.09 12.41
CA TYR A 81 11.09 -22.71 13.73
C TYR A 81 12.45 -23.38 13.99
N GLU A 82 13.40 -23.31 13.05
CA GLU A 82 14.70 -23.95 13.15
C GLU A 82 15.77 -22.96 13.66
N GLY A 83 16.45 -23.28 14.77
CA GLY A 83 17.57 -22.49 15.33
C GLY A 83 17.28 -21.76 16.66
N ASP A 84 18.30 -21.08 17.20
CA ASP A 84 18.30 -20.43 18.54
C ASP A 84 17.43 -19.15 18.62
N GLY A 85 16.69 -18.81 17.55
CA GLY A 85 15.80 -17.66 17.47
C GLY A 85 14.54 -17.99 16.69
N VAL A 86 13.44 -18.21 17.40
CA VAL A 86 12.14 -18.46 16.77
C VAL A 86 11.68 -17.22 16.00
N HIS A 87 11.54 -17.32 14.68
CA HIS A 87 10.94 -16.28 13.85
C HIS A 87 9.44 -16.53 13.73
N ASP A 88 8.75 -16.30 14.85
CA ASP A 88 7.30 -16.50 15.00
C ASP A 88 6.53 -15.37 14.29
N ILE A 89 6.00 -15.66 13.10
CA ILE A 89 5.12 -14.76 12.34
C ILE A 89 3.67 -15.09 12.69
N ARG A 90 2.94 -14.11 13.23
CA ARG A 90 1.53 -14.26 13.64
C ARG A 90 0.60 -13.40 12.81
N LEU A 91 -0.67 -13.80 12.79
CA LEU A 91 -1.73 -12.97 12.21
C LEU A 91 -1.79 -11.64 12.96
N GLY A 92 -1.71 -10.53 12.21
CA GLY A 92 -1.67 -9.17 12.76
C GLY A 92 -0.27 -8.56 12.77
N ASP A 93 0.77 -9.34 12.50
CA ASP A 93 2.12 -8.81 12.34
C ASP A 93 2.23 -7.98 11.05
N LEU A 94 3.03 -6.92 11.12
CA LEU A 94 3.36 -6.09 9.96
C LEU A 94 4.72 -6.54 9.43
N ILE A 95 4.75 -6.84 8.13
CA ILE A 95 5.93 -7.33 7.45
C ILE A 95 6.46 -6.25 6.51
N ILE A 96 7.75 -5.94 6.59
CA ILE A 96 8.43 -4.93 5.78
C ILE A 96 9.51 -5.61 4.94
N SER A 97 9.38 -5.50 3.63
CA SER A 97 10.44 -5.95 2.71
C SER A 97 11.64 -5.01 2.80
N SER A 98 12.79 -5.54 3.21
CA SER A 98 14.11 -4.93 3.01
C SER A 98 14.79 -5.49 1.77
N ASP A 99 15.83 -4.80 1.33
CA ASP A 99 16.69 -5.07 0.19
C ASP A 99 17.30 -6.48 0.18
N LYS A 100 17.62 -7.00 -1.01
CA LYS A 100 17.91 -8.42 -1.30
C LYS A 100 19.00 -9.08 -0.44
N GLU A 101 19.91 -8.32 0.17
CA GLU A 101 20.99 -8.87 1.00
C GLU A 101 20.55 -9.17 2.44
N ASN A 102 19.52 -8.48 2.93
CA ASN A 102 19.02 -8.63 4.29
C ASN A 102 17.52 -8.96 4.19
N GLY A 103 17.17 -10.23 4.39
CA GLY A 103 15.82 -10.78 4.21
C GLY A 103 14.69 -9.99 4.92
N CYS A 104 13.45 -10.39 4.66
CA CYS A 104 12.25 -9.71 5.15
C CYS A 104 12.28 -9.46 6.67
N SER A 105 12.02 -8.22 7.09
CA SER A 105 11.98 -7.83 8.51
C SER A 105 10.53 -7.80 9.02
N HIS A 106 10.29 -8.24 10.26
CA HIS A 106 8.96 -8.25 10.89
C HIS A 106 8.91 -7.28 12.07
N VAL A 107 7.75 -6.64 12.26
CA VAL A 107 7.47 -5.79 13.43
C VAL A 107 6.09 -6.17 13.98
N ARG A 108 6.04 -6.43 15.28
CA ARG A 108 4.79 -6.68 15.99
C ARG A 108 4.32 -5.40 16.66
N LEU A 109 3.10 -4.98 16.36
CA LEU A 109 2.47 -3.86 17.04
C LEU A 109 1.86 -4.37 18.35
N ASP A 110 2.22 -3.74 19.45
CA ASP A 110 1.52 -3.97 20.71
C ASP A 110 0.11 -3.37 20.62
N PRO A 111 -0.92 -4.06 21.13
CA PRO A 111 -2.26 -3.49 21.19
C PRO A 111 -2.25 -2.23 22.08
N VAL A 112 -2.94 -1.18 21.60
CA VAL A 112 -3.11 0.11 22.28
C VAL A 112 -4.08 -0.01 23.45
#